data_AF-A0A0V0RCZ6-F1
#
_entry.id   AF-A0A0V0RCZ6-F1
#
_cell.length_a   1.000
_cell.length_b   1.000
_cell.length_c   1.000
_cell.angle_alpha   90.00
_cell.angle_beta   90.00
_cell.angle_gamma   90.00
#
_symmetry.space_group_name_H-M   'P 1'
#
loop_
_entity.id
_entity.type
_entity.pdbx_description
1 polymer ?
#
loop_
_entity_poly.entity_id
_entity_poly.type
_entity_poly.pdbx_seq_one_letter_code
_entity_poly.pdbx_strand_id
1 'polypeptide(L)'
;MLLATAFLPPHDVPVAVELLGRDATGSIAALFNYFRVEWMPPDRLPLWNVYNVNIRTNNDLEGWHFKMNRLAGKRHLGFYELLQLLIDEQGSTETLIQQVTSGRVTARDLQIKNKKYEELQQRITALTAEYNGGTRTLEQFLRAVAYLVPEGENY
;
A
#
# COMPACT_ATOMS: atom_id res chain seq x y z
N MET A 1 -12.05 -2.88 10.71
CA MET A 1 -13.07 -2.43 9.73
C MET A 1 -12.96 -0.95 9.36
N LEU A 2 -12.71 -0.01 10.29
CA LEU A 2 -12.56 1.41 9.95
C LEU A 2 -11.49 1.66 8.85
N LEU A 3 -10.34 0.97 8.91
CA LEU A 3 -9.30 1.05 7.89
C LEU A 3 -9.74 0.54 6.50
N ALA A 4 -10.72 -0.35 6.43
CA ALA A 4 -11.24 -0.85 5.15
C ALA A 4 -11.97 0.25 4.36
N THR A 5 -12.39 1.34 5.02
CA THR A 5 -12.97 2.51 4.34
C THR A 5 -11.99 3.19 3.39
N ALA A 6 -10.68 2.96 3.53
CA ALA A 6 -9.67 3.48 2.61
C ALA A 6 -9.82 2.90 1.20
N PHE A 7 -10.47 1.74 1.06
CA PHE A 7 -10.70 1.05 -0.21
C PHE A 7 -12.07 1.35 -0.80
N LEU A 8 -12.85 2.28 -0.22
CA LEU A 8 -14.14 2.70 -0.75
C LEU A 8 -14.02 3.92 -1.67
N PRO A 9 -14.96 4.09 -2.61
CA PRO A 9 -15.11 5.36 -3.31
C PRO A 9 -15.19 6.52 -2.29
N PRO A 10 -14.49 7.64 -2.50
CA PRO A 10 -14.43 8.73 -1.53
C PRO A 10 -15.80 9.26 -1.06
N HIS A 11 -16.81 9.20 -1.92
CA HIS A 11 -18.17 9.63 -1.60
C HIS A 11 -18.93 8.65 -0.69
N ASP A 12 -18.52 7.38 -0.62
CA ASP A 12 -19.14 6.36 0.23
C ASP A 12 -18.50 6.27 1.62
N VAL A 13 -17.30 6.84 1.79
CA VAL A 13 -16.56 6.85 3.07
C VAL A 13 -17.40 7.42 4.21
N PRO A 14 -18.11 8.57 4.07
CA PRO A 14 -18.92 9.09 5.17
C PRO A 14 -20.02 8.12 5.61
N VAL A 15 -20.72 7.52 4.65
CA VAL A 15 -21.81 6.57 4.93
C VAL A 15 -21.26 5.34 5.67
N ALA A 16 -20.10 4.85 5.25
CA ALA A 16 -19.42 3.73 5.89
C ALA A 16 -18.98 4.02 7.32
N VAL A 17 -18.42 5.22 7.58
CA VAL A 17 -17.98 5.63 8.92
C VAL A 17 -19.17 5.79 9.85
N GLU A 18 -20.28 6.38 9.39
CA GLU A 18 -21.53 6.46 10.18
C GLU A 18 -22.08 5.07 10.51
N LEU A 19 -22.13 4.18 9.52
CA LEU A 19 -22.61 2.81 9.69
C LEU A 19 -21.79 2.05 10.74
N LEU A 20 -20.46 2.13 10.66
CA LEU A 20 -19.55 1.47 11.60
C LEU A 20 -19.58 2.09 13.01
N GLY A 21 -19.86 3.38 13.10
CA GLY A 21 -19.89 4.14 14.36
C GLY A 21 -21.25 4.18 15.06
N ARG A 22 -22.32 3.67 14.43
CA ARG A 22 -23.71 3.82 14.89
C ARG A 22 -23.95 3.39 16.34
N ASP A 23 -23.40 2.25 16.73
CA ASP A 23 -23.56 1.67 18.07
C ASP A 23 -22.30 1.85 18.94
N ALA A 24 -21.36 2.70 18.51
CA ALA A 24 -20.15 2.98 19.25
C ALA A 24 -20.46 3.80 20.51
N THR A 25 -19.89 3.41 21.65
CA THR A 25 -20.05 4.12 22.93
C THR A 25 -18.69 4.39 23.58
N GLY A 26 -18.64 5.36 24.49
CA GLY A 26 -17.44 5.71 25.24
C GLY A 26 -16.25 6.10 24.34
N SER A 27 -15.09 5.49 24.59
CA SER A 27 -13.85 5.76 23.85
C SER A 27 -13.93 5.39 22.37
N ILE A 28 -14.77 4.42 22.00
CA ILE A 28 -14.95 4.02 20.59
C ILE A 28 -15.68 5.13 19.84
N ALA A 29 -16.73 5.73 20.42
CA ALA A 29 -17.41 6.87 19.83
C ALA A 29 -16.47 8.07 19.65
N ALA A 30 -15.59 8.31 20.64
CA ALA A 30 -14.57 9.36 20.55
C ALA A 30 -13.58 9.13 19.39
N LEU A 31 -13.18 7.88 19.14
CA LEU A 31 -12.34 7.51 18.00
C LEU A 31 -13.03 7.81 16.66
N PHE A 32 -14.30 7.42 16.49
CA PHE A 32 -15.05 7.72 15.27
C PHE A 32 -15.21 9.23 15.06
N ASN A 33 -15.45 9.99 16.13
CA ASN A 33 -15.55 11.43 16.06
C ASN A 33 -14.22 12.09 15.66
N TYR A 34 -13.12 11.65 16.26
CA TYR A 34 -11.78 12.07 15.88
C TYR A 34 -11.50 11.77 14.40
N PHE A 35 -11.80 10.55 13.94
CA PHE A 35 -11.58 10.17 12.56
C PHE A 35 -12.39 11.05 11.58
N ARG A 36 -13.64 11.34 11.92
CA ARG A 36 -14.51 12.20 11.12
C ARG A 36 -13.95 13.63 11.00
N VAL A 37 -13.50 14.21 12.10
CA VAL A 37 -13.00 15.60 12.12
C VAL A 37 -11.62 15.70 11.48
N GLU A 38 -10.74 14.75 11.76
CA GLU A 38 -9.33 14.85 11.39
C GLU A 38 -9.06 14.33 9.97
N TRP A 39 -9.78 13.30 9.51
CA TRP A 39 -9.40 12.55 8.30
C TRP A 39 -10.42 12.59 7.17
N MET A 40 -11.68 12.98 7.42
CA MET A 40 -12.70 13.11 6.37
C MET A 40 -12.86 14.49 5.70
N PRO A 41 -12.21 15.60 6.14
CA PRO A 41 -12.22 16.84 5.37
C PRO A 41 -11.74 16.66 3.91
N PRO A 42 -12.28 17.42 2.93
CA PRO A 42 -11.99 17.23 1.51
C PRO A 42 -10.51 17.32 1.13
N ASP A 43 -9.72 18.09 1.87
CA ASP A 43 -8.28 18.27 1.70
C ASP A 43 -7.46 17.08 2.24
N ARG A 44 -8.03 16.30 3.17
CA ARG A 44 -7.33 15.21 3.86
C ARG A 44 -7.78 13.83 3.42
N LEU A 45 -9.04 13.69 3.00
CA LEU A 45 -9.60 12.43 2.51
C LEU A 45 -8.76 11.77 1.41
N PRO A 46 -8.22 12.50 0.41
CA PRO A 46 -7.36 11.91 -0.62
C PRO A 46 -5.99 11.44 -0.12
N LEU A 47 -5.53 11.89 1.06
CA LEU A 47 -4.19 11.56 1.57
C LEU A 47 -4.06 10.11 2.03
N TRP A 48 -5.17 9.49 2.44
CA TRP A 48 -5.19 8.13 3.00
C TRP A 48 -6.12 7.18 2.23
N ASN A 49 -7.01 7.72 1.39
CA ASN A 49 -7.86 6.88 0.54
C ASN A 49 -7.03 6.23 -0.57
N VAL A 50 -7.17 4.91 -0.70
CA VAL A 50 -6.43 4.07 -1.66
C VAL A 50 -7.38 3.44 -2.69
N TYR A 51 -8.57 4.01 -2.88
CA TYR A 51 -9.52 3.51 -3.86
C TYR A 51 -8.94 3.58 -5.27
N ASN A 52 -8.88 2.42 -5.93
CA ASN A 52 -8.29 2.27 -7.27
C ASN A 52 -6.79 2.65 -7.36
N VAL A 53 -6.10 2.72 -6.22
CA VAL A 53 -4.65 2.90 -6.14
C VAL A 53 -4.00 1.52 -6.01
N ASN A 54 -2.85 1.33 -6.65
CA ASN A 54 -2.06 0.12 -6.45
C ASN A 54 -1.59 0.05 -5.00
N ILE A 55 -1.88 -1.06 -4.33
CA ILE A 55 -1.46 -1.37 -2.97
C ILE A 55 0.05 -1.61 -2.99
N ARG A 56 0.81 -0.54 -2.84
CA ARG A 56 2.23 -0.57 -2.56
C ARG A 56 2.42 -0.06 -1.14
N THR A 57 2.73 -0.97 -0.23
CA THR A 57 3.21 -0.61 1.11
C THR A 57 4.69 -0.28 1.10
N ASN A 58 5.45 -0.77 0.12
CA ASN A 58 6.90 -0.56 0.06
C ASN A 58 7.25 0.72 -0.69
N ASN A 59 7.84 1.67 0.03
CA ASN A 59 8.50 2.86 -0.52
C ASN A 59 9.78 2.43 -1.28
N ASP A 60 10.18 3.16 -2.33
CA ASP A 60 11.46 2.95 -3.03
C ASP A 60 12.65 2.92 -2.06
N LEU A 61 12.61 3.70 -0.97
CA LEU A 61 13.63 3.71 0.09
C LEU A 61 13.69 2.39 0.86
N GLU A 62 12.54 1.81 1.21
CA GLU A 62 12.47 0.52 1.91
C GLU A 62 12.93 -0.61 0.98
N GLY A 63 12.54 -0.55 -0.30
CA GLY A 63 13.04 -1.44 -1.35
C GLY A 63 14.56 -1.35 -1.51
N TRP A 64 15.12 -0.14 -1.55
CA TRP A 64 16.55 0.08 -1.63
C TRP A 64 17.25 -0.44 -0.38
N HIS A 65 16.74 -0.13 0.82
CA HIS A 65 17.31 -0.61 2.08
C HIS A 65 17.31 -2.15 2.17
N PHE A 66 16.22 -2.80 1.74
CA PHE A 66 16.14 -4.27 1.66
C PHE A 66 17.19 -4.84 0.69
N LYS A 67 17.35 -4.24 -0.50
CA LYS A 67 18.37 -4.63 -1.47
C LYS A 67 19.78 -4.50 -0.87
N MET A 68 20.06 -3.36 -0.25
CA MET A 68 21.36 -3.07 0.38
C MET A 68 21.69 -4.06 1.50
N ASN A 69 20.72 -4.38 2.37
CA ASN A 69 20.92 -5.37 3.43
C ASN A 69 21.17 -6.78 2.87
N ARG A 70 20.50 -7.14 1.77
CA ARG A 70 20.71 -8.42 1.09
C ARG A 70 22.10 -8.50 0.44
N LEU A 71 22.55 -7.43 -0.21
CA LEU A 71 23.88 -7.34 -0.82
C LEU A 71 24.99 -7.31 0.23
N ALA A 72 24.77 -6.60 1.34
CA ALA A 72 25.69 -6.54 2.46
C ALA A 72 25.93 -7.92 3.08
N GLY A 73 24.88 -8.73 3.22
CA GLY A 73 24.96 -10.12 3.72
C GLY A 73 25.41 -10.25 5.18
N LYS A 74 25.58 -9.14 5.91
CA LYS A 74 26.06 -9.10 7.31
C LYS A 74 25.55 -7.87 8.06
N ARG A 75 25.56 -7.96 9.40
CA ARG A 75 25.07 -6.90 10.30
C ARG A 75 25.99 -5.68 10.41
N HIS A 76 27.30 -5.87 10.21
CA HIS A 76 28.29 -4.80 10.34
C HIS A 76 29.24 -4.83 9.14
N LEU A 77 29.22 -3.74 8.36
CA LEU A 77 30.13 -3.49 7.24
C LEU A 77 31.28 -2.59 7.70
N GLY A 78 32.51 -2.93 7.33
CA GLY A 78 33.62 -1.99 7.41
C GLY A 78 33.45 -0.85 6.42
N PHE A 79 34.10 0.28 6.66
CA PHE A 79 33.97 1.48 5.82
C PHE A 79 34.27 1.23 4.33
N TYR A 80 35.37 0.54 4.03
CA TYR A 80 35.76 0.26 2.64
C TYR A 80 34.84 -0.77 1.97
N GLU A 81 34.26 -1.69 2.74
CA GLU A 81 33.28 -2.65 2.22
C GLU A 81 31.97 -1.97 1.88
N LEU A 82 31.53 -1.02 2.72
CA LEU A 82 30.38 -0.17 2.44
C LEU A 82 30.64 0.71 1.20
N LEU A 83 31.83 1.32 1.10
CA LEU A 83 32.20 2.14 -0.05
C LEU A 83 32.17 1.35 -1.35
N GLN A 84 32.75 0.14 -1.37
CA GLN A 84 32.72 -0.71 -2.55
C GLN A 84 31.29 -1.09 -2.94
N LEU A 85 30.46 -1.47 -1.96
CA LEU A 85 29.07 -1.83 -2.19
C LEU A 85 28.27 -0.66 -2.78
N LEU A 86 28.52 0.58 -2.34
CA LEU A 86 27.89 1.78 -2.90
C LEU A 86 28.35 2.05 -4.34
N ILE A 87 29.64 1.86 -4.65
CA ILE A 87 30.18 2.00 -6.02
C ILE A 87 29.53 0.96 -6.95
N ASP A 88 29.43 -0.29 -6.50
CA ASP A 88 28.83 -1.37 -7.28
C ASP A 88 27.33 -1.11 -7.53
N GLU A 89 26.60 -0.61 -6.51
CA GLU A 89 25.19 -0.23 -6.64
C GLU A 89 24.97 0.93 -7.62
N GLN A 90 25.85 1.93 -7.58
CA GLN A 90 25.84 3.04 -8.54
C GLN A 90 26.09 2.52 -9.97
N GLY A 91 27.14 1.72 -10.17
CA GLY A 91 27.47 1.15 -11.48
C GLY A 91 26.36 0.26 -12.05
N SER A 92 25.67 -0.51 -11.20
CA SER A 92 24.49 -1.28 -11.59
C SER A 92 23.33 -0.39 -12.04
N THR A 93 23.12 0.74 -11.36
CA THR A 93 22.05 1.69 -11.69
C THR A 93 22.33 2.40 -13.01
N GLU A 94 23.56 2.85 -13.22
CA GLU A 94 23.99 3.47 -14.49
C GLU A 94 23.84 2.50 -15.67
N THR A 95 24.24 1.24 -15.48
CA THR A 95 24.05 0.19 -16.49
C THR A 95 22.57 -0.01 -16.82
N LEU A 96 21.72 -0.04 -15.79
CA LEU A 96 20.28 -0.17 -15.97
C LEU A 96 19.69 1.02 -16.74
N ILE A 97 20.08 2.26 -16.40
CA ILE A 97 19.66 3.46 -17.11
C ILE A 97 20.01 3.36 -18.60
N GLN A 98 21.25 2.96 -18.92
CA GLN A 98 21.67 2.77 -20.31
C GLN A 98 20.85 1.71 -21.05
N GLN A 99 20.50 0.60 -20.39
CA GLN A 99 19.65 -0.44 -20.97
C GLN A 99 18.24 0.07 -21.26
N VAL A 100 17.67 0.89 -20.38
CA VAL A 100 16.35 1.51 -20.59
C VAL A 100 16.42 2.54 -21.71
N THR A 101 17.41 3.43 -21.70
CA THR A 101 17.58 4.47 -22.73
C THR A 101 17.84 3.88 -24.12
N SER A 102 18.54 2.75 -24.19
CA SER A 102 18.76 2.02 -25.46
C SER A 102 17.59 1.15 -25.89
N GLY A 103 16.51 1.10 -25.11
CA GLY A 103 15.31 0.28 -25.38
C GLY A 103 15.51 -1.22 -25.23
N ARG A 104 16.64 -1.66 -24.65
CA ARG A 104 16.94 -3.08 -24.39
C ARG A 104 16.13 -3.64 -23.22
N VAL A 105 15.72 -2.78 -22.30
CA VAL A 105 14.91 -3.09 -21.12
C VAL A 105 13.72 -2.14 -21.10
N THR A 106 12.54 -2.68 -20.88
CA THR A 106 11.29 -1.91 -20.77
C THR A 106 10.86 -1.76 -19.32
N ALA A 107 9.94 -0.82 -19.06
CA ALA A 107 9.32 -0.68 -17.74
C ALA A 107 8.64 -1.98 -17.24
N ARG A 108 8.19 -2.85 -18.17
CA ARG A 108 7.62 -4.16 -17.85
C ARG A 108 8.67 -5.12 -17.30
N ASP A 109 9.89 -5.08 -17.84
CA ASP A 109 10.99 -5.96 -17.43
C ASP A 109 11.53 -5.59 -16.04
N LEU A 110 11.43 -4.31 -15.67
CA LEU A 110 11.82 -3.79 -14.35
C LEU A 110 10.74 -3.90 -13.29
N GLN A 111 9.54 -4.29 -13.68
CA GLN A 111 8.46 -4.49 -12.74
C GLN A 111 8.76 -5.73 -11.90
N ILE A 112 9.31 -5.52 -10.71
CA ILE A 112 9.43 -6.57 -9.69
C ILE A 112 8.01 -6.88 -9.20
N LYS A 113 7.43 -7.91 -9.79
CA LYS A 113 6.12 -8.43 -9.45
C LYS A 113 6.26 -9.31 -8.22
N ASN A 114 6.03 -8.74 -7.04
CA ASN A 114 5.86 -9.57 -5.87
C ASN A 114 4.48 -10.24 -5.96
N LYS A 115 4.49 -11.53 -6.32
CA LYS A 115 3.30 -12.34 -6.60
C LYS A 115 2.22 -12.21 -5.54
N LYS A 116 2.61 -12.11 -4.26
CA LYS A 116 1.70 -11.94 -3.14
C LYS A 116 0.90 -10.63 -3.22
N TYR A 117 1.57 -9.52 -3.53
CA TYR A 117 0.92 -8.22 -3.65
C TYR A 117 0.11 -8.13 -4.95
N GLU A 118 0.53 -8.80 -6.02
CA GLU A 118 -0.30 -8.92 -7.22
C GLU A 118 -1.59 -9.70 -6.94
N GLU A 119 -1.51 -10.82 -6.21
CA GLU A 119 -2.68 -11.59 -5.78
C GLU A 119 -3.59 -10.77 -4.87
N LEU A 120 -3.02 -10.00 -3.93
CA LEU A 120 -3.78 -9.09 -3.07
C LEU A 120 -4.48 -8.00 -3.88
N GLN A 121 -3.77 -7.37 -4.81
CA GLN A 121 -4.33 -6.36 -5.70
C GLN A 121 -5.46 -6.94 -6.55
N GLN A 122 -5.27 -8.13 -7.13
CA GLN A 122 -6.30 -8.81 -7.93
C GLN A 122 -7.56 -9.09 -7.09
N ARG A 123 -7.38 -9.58 -5.86
CA ARG A 123 -8.51 -9.84 -4.96
C ARG A 123 -9.24 -8.54 -4.62
N ILE A 124 -8.54 -7.48 -4.23
CA ILE A 124 -9.17 -6.19 -3.92
C ILE A 124 -9.89 -5.61 -5.14
N THR A 125 -9.27 -5.64 -6.32
CA THR A 125 -9.93 -5.21 -7.57
C THR A 125 -11.20 -6.01 -7.84
N ALA A 126 -11.21 -7.33 -7.61
CA ALA A 126 -12.40 -8.15 -7.75
C ALA A 126 -13.49 -7.76 -6.73
N LEU A 127 -13.13 -7.59 -5.45
CA LEU A 127 -14.10 -7.14 -4.43
C LEU A 127 -14.70 -5.78 -4.81
N THR A 128 -13.88 -4.86 -5.33
CA THR A 128 -14.30 -3.52 -5.76
C THR A 128 -15.22 -3.57 -6.97
N ALA A 129 -14.94 -4.44 -7.94
CA ALA A 129 -15.81 -4.62 -9.11
C ALA A 129 -17.20 -5.16 -8.70
N GLU A 130 -17.25 -6.11 -7.76
CA GLU A 130 -18.52 -6.63 -7.22
C GLU A 130 -19.30 -5.57 -6.42
N TYR A 131 -18.60 -4.71 -5.67
CA TYR A 131 -19.23 -3.60 -4.97
C TYR A 131 -19.81 -2.56 -5.95
N ASN A 132 -19.01 -2.11 -6.92
CA ASN A 132 -19.44 -1.14 -7.94
C ASN A 132 -20.58 -1.69 -8.82
N GLY A 133 -20.61 -3.00 -9.04
CA GLY A 133 -21.68 -3.68 -9.78
C GLY A 133 -22.97 -3.89 -8.98
N GLY A 134 -23.00 -3.51 -7.69
CA GLY A 134 -24.16 -3.67 -6.80
C GLY A 134 -24.39 -5.11 -6.33
N THR A 135 -23.50 -6.05 -6.66
CA THR A 135 -23.59 -7.46 -6.26
C THR A 135 -23.24 -7.66 -4.78
N ARG A 136 -22.50 -6.72 -4.18
CA ARG A 136 -22.18 -6.71 -2.75
C ARG A 136 -22.64 -5.43 -2.08
N THR A 137 -23.14 -5.59 -0.85
CA THR A 137 -23.46 -4.45 0.01
C THR A 137 -22.20 -3.80 0.58
N LEU A 138 -22.33 -2.55 1.04
CA LEU A 138 -21.28 -1.81 1.72
C LEU A 138 -20.66 -2.60 2.89
N GLU A 139 -21.50 -3.22 3.72
CA GLU A 139 -21.06 -4.05 4.84
C GLU A 139 -20.28 -5.29 4.40
N GLN A 140 -20.77 -5.99 3.37
CA GLN A 140 -20.13 -7.18 2.83
C GLN A 140 -18.75 -6.84 2.25
N PHE A 141 -18.64 -5.71 1.55
CA PHE A 141 -17.37 -5.22 1.03
C PHE A 141 -16.39 -4.88 2.16
N LEU A 142 -16.80 -4.06 3.13
CA LEU A 142 -15.97 -3.65 4.26
C LEU A 142 -15.46 -4.86 5.06
N ARG A 143 -16.32 -5.85 5.27
CA ARG A 143 -15.96 -7.10 5.95
C ARG A 143 -14.95 -7.89 5.12
N ALA A 144 -15.21 -8.09 3.83
CA ALA A 144 -14.32 -8.84 2.95
C ALA A 144 -12.91 -8.21 2.87
N VAL A 145 -12.83 -6.88 2.72
CA VAL A 145 -11.55 -6.16 2.68
C VAL A 145 -10.82 -6.24 4.02
N ALA A 146 -11.53 -6.07 5.15
CA ALA A 146 -10.92 -6.11 6.48
C ALA A 146 -10.25 -7.46 6.82
N TYR A 147 -10.80 -8.58 6.33
CA TYR A 147 -10.19 -9.90 6.52
C TYR A 147 -9.18 -10.29 5.43
N LEU A 148 -9.11 -9.51 4.34
CA LEU A 148 -8.22 -9.77 3.23
C LEU A 148 -6.83 -9.14 3.43
N VAL A 149 -6.77 -7.98 4.09
CA VAL A 149 -5.52 -7.31 4.48
C VAL A 149 -5.08 -7.87 5.85
N PRO A 150 -4.04 -8.72 5.94
CA PRO A 150 -3.62 -9.26 7.23
C PRO A 150 -3.07 -8.13 8.11
N GLU A 151 -3.57 -8.00 9.33
CA GLU A 151 -3.07 -7.01 10.32
C GLU A 151 -1.61 -7.27 10.76
N GLY A 152 -1.00 -8.38 10.35
CA GLY A 152 0.27 -8.89 10.87
C GLY A 152 1.52 -8.73 9.99
N GLU A 153 1.48 -7.96 8.89
CA GLU A 153 2.62 -7.89 7.95
C GLU A 153 3.17 -6.47 7.70
N ASN A 154 2.92 -5.55 8.62
CA ASN A 154 3.52 -4.21 8.61
C ASN A 154 4.73 -4.11 9.57
N TYR A 155 5.65 -5.09 9.52
CA TYR A 155 6.95 -5.03 10.19
C TYR A 155 8.04 -5.73 9.36
#